data_AF-A0A374U8B4-F1
#
_entry.id   AF-A0A374U8B4-F1
#
_cell.length_a   1.000
_cell.length_b   1.000
_cell.length_c   1.000
_cell.angle_alpha   90.00
_cell.angle_beta   90.00
_cell.angle_gamma   90.00
#
_symmetry.space_group_name_H-M   'P 1'
#
loop_
_entity.id
_entity.type
_entity.pdbx_description
1 polymer ?
#
loop_
_entity_poly.entity_id
_entity_poly.type
_entity_poly.pdbx_seq_one_letter_code
_entity_poly.pdbx_strand_id
1 'polypeptide(L)'
;AQLCDVFYIGGTKCGALCGEAVVFCGMHAPAHPIPRIKQHGALLAKGRLTGVQFEALFTDGLYFEIGRQAIETAQALRRVLHGRGYQFFLETPTNQQFVILPNEDMARIREHASIEYWEKYDETHTVVRFCTSWATTQEDIDALAAVL
;
A
#
# COMPACT_ATOMS: atom_id res chain seq x y z
N ALA A 1 -22.39 1.08 3.19
CA ALA A 1 -22.11 -0.25 3.75
C ALA A 1 -23.34 -1.15 3.65
N GLN A 2 -23.74 -1.52 2.43
CA GLN A 2 -24.93 -2.36 2.16
C GLN A 2 -24.56 -3.70 1.51
N LEU A 3 -23.29 -3.87 1.13
CA LEU A 3 -22.81 -5.00 0.32
C LEU A 3 -21.88 -5.94 1.10
N CYS A 4 -21.61 -5.64 2.37
CA CYS A 4 -20.73 -6.43 3.23
C CYS A 4 -21.28 -6.41 4.67
N ASP A 5 -21.10 -7.51 5.40
CA ASP A 5 -21.48 -7.61 6.82
C ASP A 5 -20.41 -7.02 7.73
N VAL A 6 -19.14 -7.20 7.35
CA VAL A 6 -17.98 -6.70 8.07
C VAL A 6 -16.86 -6.38 7.10
N PHE A 7 -16.13 -5.30 7.36
CA PHE A 7 -14.90 -4.96 6.65
C PHE A 7 -13.94 -4.25 7.60
N TYR A 8 -12.72 -3.96 7.15
CA TYR A 8 -11.83 -3.07 7.88
C TYR A 8 -11.31 -1.96 6.96
N ILE A 9 -11.05 -0.80 7.54
CA ILE A 9 -10.35 0.30 6.89
C ILE A 9 -8.94 0.30 7.45
N GLY A 10 -7.96 0.11 6.57
CA GLY A 10 -6.58 0.06 7.00
C GLY A 10 -5.99 1.44 7.17
N GLY A 11 -5.43 1.71 8.35
CA GLY A 11 -4.75 2.96 8.66
C GLY A 11 -3.25 2.86 8.42
N THR A 12 -2.63 1.73 8.76
CA THR A 12 -1.17 1.57 8.77
C THR A 12 -0.52 1.88 7.42
N LYS A 13 -1.12 1.43 6.31
CA LYS A 13 -0.61 1.71 4.95
C LYS A 13 -1.06 3.06 4.38
N CYS A 14 -1.87 3.79 5.13
CA CYS A 14 -2.47 5.07 4.74
C CYS A 14 -2.02 6.20 5.68
N GLY A 15 -0.81 6.10 6.24
CA GLY A 15 -0.19 7.18 7.04
C GLY A 15 -0.31 7.04 8.55
N ALA A 16 -1.11 6.09 9.06
CA ALA A 16 -1.10 5.78 10.49
C ALA A 16 0.21 5.06 10.89
N LEU A 17 0.74 5.36 12.06
CA LEU A 17 1.78 4.58 12.74
C LEU A 17 1.35 3.13 12.92
N CYS A 18 0.12 2.91 13.39
CA CYS A 18 -0.50 1.59 13.47
C CYS A 18 -2.02 1.71 13.66
N GLY A 19 -2.73 0.69 13.19
CA GLY A 19 -4.14 0.48 13.50
C GLY A 19 -5.00 0.20 12.28
N GLU A 20 -6.02 -0.60 12.51
CA GLU A 20 -7.02 -1.01 11.53
C GLU A 20 -8.41 -0.81 12.15
N ALA A 21 -9.33 -0.17 11.43
CA ALA A 21 -10.68 0.09 11.92
C ALA A 21 -11.63 -0.99 11.41
N VAL A 22 -11.97 -1.96 12.27
CA VAL A 22 -12.97 -2.99 11.95
C VAL A 22 -14.38 -2.39 12.05
N VAL A 23 -15.15 -2.51 10.98
CA VAL A 23 -16.50 -1.96 10.84
C VAL A 23 -17.48 -3.12 10.65
N PHE A 24 -18.39 -3.28 11.60
CA PHE A 24 -19.56 -4.15 11.46
C PHE A 24 -20.70 -3.33 10.87
N CYS A 25 -21.31 -3.82 9.79
CA CYS A 25 -22.34 -3.10 9.06
C CYS A 25 -23.71 -3.37 9.69
N GLY A 26 -24.56 -2.34 9.80
CA GLY A 26 -25.88 -2.48 10.40
C GLY A 26 -25.83 -3.00 11.84
N MET A 27 -26.74 -3.92 12.18
CA MET A 27 -26.82 -4.56 13.50
C MET A 27 -26.19 -5.98 13.51
N HIS A 28 -25.20 -6.22 12.65
CA HIS A 28 -24.57 -7.55 12.48
C HIS A 28 -23.30 -7.74 13.32
N ALA A 29 -23.06 -6.91 14.33
CA ALA A 29 -21.93 -7.11 15.22
C ALA A 29 -22.08 -8.44 15.99
N PRO A 30 -21.03 -9.27 16.07
CA PRO A 30 -21.08 -10.50 16.84
C PRO A 30 -21.28 -10.20 18.32
N ALA A 31 -21.90 -11.12 19.05
CA ALA A 31 -22.02 -10.99 20.50
C ALA A 31 -20.64 -10.87 21.15
N HIS A 32 -20.53 -9.92 22.09
CA HIS A 32 -19.33 -9.66 22.89
C HIS A 32 -18.04 -9.45 22.07
N PRO A 33 -17.99 -8.46 21.16
CA PRO A 33 -16.82 -8.25 20.30
C PRO A 33 -15.60 -7.79 21.11
N ILE A 34 -15.80 -6.96 22.14
CA ILE A 34 -14.71 -6.45 22.98
C ILE A 34 -14.04 -7.56 23.81
N PRO A 35 -14.76 -8.46 24.51
CA PRO A 35 -14.14 -9.62 25.15
C PRO A 35 -13.32 -10.49 24.20
N ARG A 36 -13.78 -10.71 22.96
CA ARG A 36 -13.01 -11.45 21.95
C ARG A 36 -11.71 -10.73 21.60
N ILE A 37 -11.76 -9.43 21.32
CA ILE A 37 -10.58 -8.59 21.06
C ILE A 37 -9.59 -8.66 22.24
N LYS A 38 -10.10 -8.63 23.48
CA LYS A 38 -9.29 -8.75 24.69
C LYS A 38 -8.62 -10.12 24.81
N GLN A 39 -9.36 -11.20 24.58
CA GLN A 39 -8.86 -12.57 24.66
C GLN A 39 -7.73 -12.82 23.66
N HIS A 40 -7.80 -12.20 22.48
CA HIS A 40 -6.75 -12.27 21.47
C HIS A 40 -5.60 -11.26 21.68
N GLY A 41 -5.58 -10.53 22.81
CA GLY A 41 -4.51 -9.58 23.12
C GLY A 41 -4.51 -8.31 22.26
N ALA A 42 -5.54 -8.08 21.45
CA ALA A 42 -5.63 -6.95 20.53
C ALA A 42 -6.28 -5.69 21.17
N LEU A 43 -6.76 -5.80 22.42
CA LEU A 43 -7.36 -4.66 23.12
C LEU A 43 -6.27 -3.78 23.75
N LEU A 44 -5.91 -2.71 23.04
CA LEU A 44 -4.90 -1.74 23.49
C LEU A 44 -5.36 -1.00 24.74
N ALA A 45 -4.53 -1.01 25.80
CA ALA A 45 -4.80 -0.25 27.02
C ALA A 45 -4.87 1.27 26.78
N LYS A 46 -4.03 1.78 25.87
CA LYS A 46 -3.99 3.19 25.46
C LYS A 46 -4.68 3.38 24.10
N GLY A 47 -5.94 2.96 23.99
CA GLY A 47 -6.71 2.98 22.74
C GLY A 47 -6.83 4.36 22.06
N ARG A 48 -6.63 5.45 22.80
CA ARG A 48 -6.55 6.80 22.21
C ARG A 48 -5.48 6.91 21.11
N LEU A 49 -4.40 6.12 21.20
CA LEU A 49 -3.32 6.14 20.21
C LEU A 49 -3.82 5.80 18.81
N THR A 50 -4.66 4.77 18.68
CA THR A 50 -5.27 4.41 17.38
C THR A 50 -6.44 5.34 17.07
N GLY A 51 -7.22 5.76 18.09
CA GLY A 51 -8.34 6.68 17.92
C GLY A 51 -7.96 8.01 17.24
N VAL A 52 -6.94 8.71 17.73
CA VAL A 52 -6.52 10.01 17.17
C VAL A 52 -5.96 9.91 15.76
N GLN A 53 -5.38 8.75 15.40
CA GLN A 53 -4.89 8.52 14.04
C GLN A 53 -6.05 8.40 13.05
N PHE A 54 -7.10 7.65 13.40
CA PHE A 54 -8.30 7.56 12.54
C PHE A 54 -9.15 8.82 12.55
N GLU A 55 -9.17 9.57 13.66
CA GLU A 55 -9.76 10.91 13.71
C GLU A 55 -9.11 11.82 12.66
N ALA A 56 -7.77 11.89 12.62
CA ALA A 56 -7.05 12.66 11.62
C ALA A 56 -7.32 12.15 10.20
N LEU A 57 -7.19 10.83 9.96
CA LEU A 57 -7.40 10.26 8.63
C LEU A 57 -8.80 10.53 8.06
N PHE A 58 -9.83 10.55 8.91
CA PHE A 58 -11.22 10.76 8.49
C PHE A 58 -11.66 12.22 8.51
N THR A 59 -10.76 13.15 8.83
CA THR A 59 -11.01 14.59 8.78
C THR A 59 -10.63 15.16 7.42
N ASP A 60 -11.45 16.07 6.90
CA ASP A 60 -11.20 16.84 5.67
C ASP A 60 -10.82 16.02 4.41
N GLY A 61 -11.19 14.74 4.37
CA GLY A 61 -10.92 13.85 3.23
C GLY A 61 -9.47 13.34 3.14
N LEU A 62 -8.66 13.52 4.19
CA LEU A 62 -7.24 13.17 4.21
C LEU A 62 -6.96 11.72 3.76
N TYR A 63 -7.77 10.74 4.21
CA TYR A 63 -7.62 9.34 3.81
C TYR A 63 -7.62 9.15 2.28
N PHE A 64 -8.48 9.87 1.56
CA PHE A 64 -8.58 9.78 0.11
C PHE A 64 -7.45 10.55 -0.58
N GLU A 65 -7.02 11.69 -0.03
CA GLU A 65 -5.89 12.45 -0.55
C GLU A 65 -4.60 11.63 -0.50
N ILE A 66 -4.33 10.97 0.63
CA ILE A 66 -3.21 10.04 0.83
C ILE A 66 -3.25 8.90 -0.21
N GLY A 67 -4.42 8.30 -0.43
CA GLY A 67 -4.61 7.26 -1.45
C GLY A 67 -4.36 7.77 -2.87
N ARG A 68 -4.83 8.99 -3.18
CA ARG A 68 -4.63 9.65 -4.47
C ARG A 68 -3.14 9.87 -4.75
N GLN A 69 -2.37 10.37 -3.78
CA GLN A 69 -0.92 10.55 -3.92
C GLN A 69 -0.20 9.24 -4.28
N ALA A 70 -0.52 8.15 -3.57
CA ALA A 70 0.06 6.83 -3.85
C ALA A 70 -0.33 6.33 -5.26
N ILE A 71 -1.58 6.53 -5.70
CA ILE A 71 -2.01 6.12 -7.04
C ILE A 71 -1.34 6.95 -8.13
N GLU A 72 -1.28 8.28 -7.97
CA GLU A 72 -0.70 9.19 -8.98
C GLU A 72 0.79 8.92 -9.21
N THR A 73 1.54 8.70 -8.13
CA THR A 73 2.97 8.37 -8.22
C THR A 73 3.20 6.96 -8.78
N ALA A 74 2.37 5.97 -8.44
CA ALA A 74 2.41 4.67 -9.12
C ALA A 74 2.14 4.77 -10.62
N GLN A 75 1.19 5.61 -11.02
CA GLN A 75 0.90 5.84 -12.44
C GLN A 75 2.06 6.56 -13.14
N ALA A 76 2.73 7.51 -12.46
CA ALA A 76 3.94 8.14 -12.97
C ALA A 76 5.06 7.12 -13.19
N LEU A 77 5.33 6.29 -12.17
CA LEU A 77 6.29 5.18 -12.27
C LEU A 77 5.93 4.22 -13.41
N ARG A 78 4.66 3.85 -13.54
CA ARG A 78 4.17 2.99 -14.62
C ARG A 78 4.47 3.57 -16.00
N ARG A 79 4.25 4.88 -16.20
CA ARG A 79 4.60 5.57 -17.46
C ARG A 79 6.10 5.52 -17.75
N VAL A 80 6.93 5.74 -16.74
CA VAL A 80 8.40 5.64 -16.88
C VAL A 80 8.82 4.24 -17.30
N LEU A 81 8.33 3.21 -16.60
CA LEU A 81 8.68 1.81 -16.87
C LEU A 81 8.27 1.39 -18.28
N HIS A 82 7.05 1.74 -18.73
CA HIS A 82 6.64 1.51 -20.11
C HIS A 82 7.51 2.27 -21.12
N GLY A 83 7.83 3.54 -20.83
CA GLY A 83 8.68 4.36 -21.69
C GLY A 83 10.11 3.82 -21.84
N ARG A 84 10.60 3.07 -20.85
CA ARG A 84 11.89 2.36 -20.88
C ARG A 84 11.80 0.94 -21.46
N GLY A 85 10.61 0.49 -21.85
CA GLY A 85 10.40 -0.81 -22.49
C GLY A 85 10.30 -2.00 -21.53
N TYR A 86 10.17 -1.76 -20.22
CA TYR A 86 9.95 -2.84 -19.26
C TYR A 86 8.59 -3.52 -19.48
N GLN A 87 8.59 -4.84 -19.33
CA GLN A 87 7.39 -5.66 -19.45
C GLN A 87 6.69 -5.78 -18.10
N PHE A 88 5.37 -5.66 -18.10
CA PHE A 88 4.56 -5.84 -16.91
C PHE A 88 4.09 -7.27 -16.80
N PHE A 89 4.30 -7.86 -15.62
CA PHE A 89 3.72 -9.17 -15.30
C PHE A 89 2.21 -9.03 -15.08
N LEU A 90 1.79 -7.96 -14.38
CA LEU A 90 0.39 -7.61 -14.16
C LEU A 90 0.20 -6.10 -14.28
N GLU A 91 -0.78 -5.72 -15.10
CA GLU A 91 -1.22 -4.34 -15.20
C GLU A 91 -2.21 -4.04 -14.07
N THR A 92 -1.84 -3.19 -13.13
CA THR A 92 -2.71 -2.84 -12.00
C THR A 92 -3.03 -1.34 -11.97
N PRO A 93 -4.28 -0.97 -11.61
CA PRO A 93 -4.67 0.42 -11.44
C PRO A 93 -4.30 0.97 -10.04
N THR A 94 -3.56 0.21 -9.23
CA THR A 94 -3.30 0.52 -7.82
C THR A 94 -1.92 1.13 -7.60
N ASN A 95 -1.57 1.38 -6.33
CA ASN A 95 -0.25 1.86 -5.94
C ASN A 95 0.89 0.83 -6.12
N GLN A 96 0.56 -0.43 -6.49
CA GLN A 96 1.52 -1.51 -6.70
C GLN A 96 1.71 -1.81 -8.19
N GLN A 97 2.96 -1.93 -8.63
CA GLN A 97 3.32 -2.20 -10.01
C GLN A 97 4.17 -3.48 -10.08
N PHE A 98 3.80 -4.43 -10.95
CA PHE A 98 4.45 -5.74 -11.05
C PHE A 98 5.15 -5.85 -12.40
N VAL A 99 6.48 -5.91 -12.37
CA VAL A 99 7.34 -5.80 -13.55
C VAL A 99 8.22 -7.03 -13.68
N ILE A 100 8.39 -7.52 -14.90
CA ILE A 100 9.38 -8.52 -15.27
C ILE A 100 10.70 -7.76 -15.46
N LEU A 101 11.57 -7.86 -14.47
CA LEU A 101 12.81 -7.10 -14.40
C LEU A 101 14.01 -7.99 -14.76
N PRO A 102 14.91 -7.56 -15.67
CA PRO A 102 16.17 -8.25 -15.91
C PRO A 102 16.98 -8.34 -14.62
N ASN A 103 17.56 -9.52 -14.35
CA ASN A 103 18.30 -9.77 -13.12
C ASN A 103 19.51 -8.84 -12.97
N GLU A 104 20.09 -8.37 -14.08
CA GLU A 104 21.20 -7.43 -14.11
C GLU A 104 20.84 -6.01 -13.62
N ASP A 105 19.58 -5.59 -13.81
CA ASP A 105 19.09 -4.27 -13.38
C ASP A 105 18.81 -4.21 -11.88
N MET A 106 18.63 -5.37 -11.23
CA MET A 106 18.21 -5.48 -9.82
C MET A 106 19.15 -4.74 -8.86
N ALA A 107 20.46 -4.88 -9.05
CA ALA A 107 21.45 -4.26 -8.15
C ALA A 107 21.40 -2.74 -8.25
N ARG A 108 21.42 -2.22 -9.48
CA ARG A 108 21.33 -0.79 -9.79
C ARG A 108 20.05 -0.18 -9.26
N ILE A 109 18.89 -0.81 -9.48
CA ILE A 109 17.61 -0.29 -9.00
C ILE A 109 17.53 -0.29 -7.47
N ARG A 110 18.08 -1.32 -6.80
CA ARG A 110 18.07 -1.42 -5.33
C ARG A 110 18.85 -0.33 -4.61
N GLU A 111 19.78 0.34 -5.29
CA GLU A 111 20.50 1.49 -4.73
C GLU A 111 19.59 2.73 -4.62
N HIS A 112 18.51 2.79 -5.41
CA HIS A 112 17.62 3.96 -5.50
C HIS A 112 16.19 3.68 -5.02
N ALA A 113 15.73 2.42 -5.08
CA ALA A 113 14.38 2.05 -4.68
C ALA A 113 14.34 0.65 -4.07
N SER A 114 13.46 0.47 -3.08
CA SER A 114 13.14 -0.88 -2.59
C SER A 114 12.26 -1.60 -3.60
N ILE A 115 12.72 -2.76 -4.06
CA ILE A 115 11.96 -3.68 -4.91
C ILE A 115 11.79 -5.02 -4.19
N GLU A 116 10.56 -5.51 -4.17
CA GLU A 116 10.25 -6.78 -3.53
C GLU A 116 10.24 -7.90 -4.56
N TYR A 117 10.95 -8.99 -4.26
CA TYR A 117 10.91 -10.20 -5.06
C TYR A 117 9.51 -10.81 -4.98
N TRP A 118 8.91 -11.11 -6.13
CA TRP A 118 7.63 -11.81 -6.20
C TRP A 118 7.82 -13.28 -6.59
N GLU A 119 8.35 -13.52 -7.78
CA GLU A 119 8.67 -14.86 -8.27
C GLU A 119 9.74 -14.82 -9.36
N LYS A 120 10.38 -15.97 -9.63
CA LYS A 120 11.27 -16.14 -10.77
C LYS A 120 10.43 -16.22 -12.04
N TYR A 121 10.75 -15.42 -13.05
CA TYR A 121 10.07 -15.49 -14.34
C TYR A 121 10.79 -16.47 -15.28
N ASP A 122 12.10 -16.26 -15.47
CA ASP A 122 12.99 -17.15 -16.21
C ASP A 122 14.43 -17.09 -15.64
N GLU A 123 15.42 -17.65 -16.33
CA GLU A 123 16.82 -17.67 -15.86
C GLU A 123 17.46 -16.27 -15.77
N THR A 124 16.95 -15.30 -16.54
CA THR A 124 17.49 -13.96 -16.70
C THR A 124 16.58 -12.86 -16.15
N HIS A 125 15.33 -13.18 -15.77
CA HIS A 125 14.34 -12.22 -15.28
C HIS A 125 13.66 -12.65 -13.98
N THR A 126 13.29 -11.65 -13.20
CA THR A 126 12.56 -11.78 -11.94
C THR A 126 11.32 -10.90 -11.98
N VAL A 127 10.18 -11.43 -11.54
CA VAL A 127 9.00 -10.59 -11.27
C VAL A 127 9.26 -9.84 -9.97
N VAL A 128 9.25 -8.51 -10.04
CA VAL A 128 9.39 -7.63 -8.88
C VAL A 128 8.16 -6.78 -8.70
N ARG A 129 7.94 -6.38 -7.45
CA ARG A 129 6.91 -5.43 -7.07
C ARG A 129 7.54 -4.11 -6.66
N PHE A 130 7.14 -3.05 -7.35
CA PHE A 130 7.28 -1.67 -6.86
C PHE A 130 6.01 -1.28 -6.13
N CYS A 131 6.15 -0.56 -5.01
CA CYS A 131 5.04 -0.06 -4.24
C CYS A 131 5.29 1.41 -3.90
N THR A 132 4.34 2.26 -4.27
CA THR A 132 4.35 3.67 -3.86
C THR A 132 3.42 3.87 -2.67
N SER A 133 3.63 4.95 -1.94
CA SER A 133 2.86 5.27 -0.74
C SER A 133 2.45 6.73 -0.73
N TRP A 134 1.71 7.11 0.31
CA TRP A 134 1.35 8.50 0.58
C TRP A 134 2.55 9.44 0.74
N ALA A 135 3.72 8.89 1.07
CA ALA A 135 4.96 9.65 1.23
C ALA A 135 5.83 9.66 -0.02
N THR A 136 5.47 8.90 -1.06
CA THR A 136 6.23 8.89 -2.32
C THR A 136 5.99 10.21 -3.05
N THR A 137 7.07 10.85 -3.47
CA THR A 137 7.07 12.13 -4.16
C THR A 137 7.34 11.97 -5.66
N GLN A 138 7.11 13.01 -6.46
CA GLN A 138 7.47 12.97 -7.87
C GLN A 138 9.00 12.95 -8.04
N GLU A 139 9.73 13.59 -7.14
CA GLU A 139 11.18 13.59 -7.08
C GLU A 139 11.74 12.17 -6.89
N ASP A 140 11.10 11.34 -6.07
CA ASP A 140 11.47 9.92 -5.93
C ASP A 140 11.30 9.16 -7.25
N ILE A 141 10.20 9.44 -7.98
CA ILE A 141 9.94 8.83 -9.28
C ILE A 141 10.98 9.29 -10.31
N ASP A 142 11.33 10.57 -10.32
CA ASP A 142 12.31 11.14 -11.25
C ASP A 142 13.72 10.62 -10.97
N ALA A 143 14.08 10.47 -9.68
CA ALA A 143 15.35 9.88 -9.27
C ALA A 143 15.46 8.41 -9.72
N LEU A 144 14.39 7.63 -9.55
CA LEU A 144 14.36 6.25 -10.06
C LEU A 144 14.37 6.23 -11.60
N ALA A 145 13.64 7.13 -12.26
CA ALA A 145 13.65 7.26 -13.71
C ALA A 145 15.03 7.61 -14.28
N ALA A 146 15.85 8.39 -13.56
CA ALA A 146 17.19 8.73 -13.99
C ALA A 146 18.11 7.51 -14.09
N VAL A 147 17.84 6.48 -13.27
CA VAL A 147 18.66 5.27 -13.26
C VAL A 147 18.09 4.17 -14.12
N LEU A 148 16.76 4.00 -14.20
CA LEU A 148 16.04 2.87 -14.84
C LEU A 148 16.52 2.50 -16.24
#